data_AF-A0A0K1PD75-F1
#
_entry.id   AF-A0A0K1PD75-F1
#
_cell.length_a   1.000
_cell.length_b   1.000
_cell.length_c   1.000
_cell.angle_alpha   90.00
_cell.angle_beta   90.00
_cell.angle_gamma   90.00
#
_symmetry.space_group_name_H-M   'P 1'
#
loop_
_entity.id
_entity.type
_entity.pdbx_description
1 polymer ?
#
loop_
_entity_poly.entity_id
_entity_poly.type
_entity_poly.pdbx_seq_one_letter_code
_entity_poly.pdbx_strand_id
1 'polypeptide(L)'
;MRDEVWNLRTQRCYRILEKALFAGSDRLGMRLTHYSVQGNHLHLVVEAQDGQALSRGVQGLCVRMARGLNSLMKRQGKVFADRIHSHELRTPREVRNAVAYVLGNARVHALRQGRPAPASADPYAAGPGDPSVALPRTWLLRVGWQNARSVAPA
;
A
#
# COMPACT_ATOMS: atom_id res chain seq x y z
N MET A 1 6.67 11.62 1.59
CA MET A 1 7.32 11.50 2.92
C MET A 1 8.07 12.79 3.20
N ARG A 2 8.56 13.04 4.43
CA ARG A 2 9.56 14.12 4.66
C ARG A 2 10.85 13.78 3.91
N ASP A 3 11.56 14.78 3.42
CA ASP A 3 12.76 14.59 2.58
C ASP A 3 13.92 13.90 3.33
N GLU A 4 13.98 14.07 4.66
CA GLU A 4 15.00 13.39 5.47
C GLU A 4 14.75 11.88 5.66
N VAL A 5 13.58 11.38 5.26
CA VAL A 5 13.24 9.95 5.36
C VAL A 5 13.97 9.20 4.25
N TRP A 6 14.78 8.22 4.63
CA TRP A 6 15.51 7.41 3.67
C TRP A 6 14.58 6.69 2.69
N ASN A 7 15.16 6.28 1.56
CA ASN A 7 14.46 5.48 0.57
C ASN A 7 13.86 4.22 1.21
N LEU A 8 12.53 4.13 1.15
CA LEU A 8 11.73 3.09 1.79
C LEU A 8 11.90 1.71 1.15
N ARG A 9 12.35 1.67 -0.11
CA ARG A 9 12.67 0.45 -0.84
C ARG A 9 14.09 -0.08 -0.54
N THR A 10 14.79 0.49 0.45
CA THR A 10 15.95 -0.19 1.03
C THR A 10 15.49 -1.33 1.93
N GLN A 11 16.18 -2.47 1.92
CA GLN A 11 15.75 -3.66 2.67
C GLN A 11 15.53 -3.38 4.16
N ARG A 12 16.39 -2.55 4.76
CA ARG A 12 16.27 -2.13 6.17
C ARG A 12 15.00 -1.33 6.46
N CYS A 13 14.60 -0.42 5.57
CA CYS A 13 13.37 0.35 5.75
C CYS A 13 12.15 -0.53 5.47
N TYR A 14 12.22 -1.33 4.40
CA TYR A 14 11.13 -2.22 4.03
C TYR A 14 10.76 -3.22 5.13
N ARG A 15 11.73 -3.88 5.78
CA ARG A 15 11.44 -4.79 6.91
C ARG A 15 10.69 -4.11 8.05
N ILE A 16 10.99 -2.84 8.32
CA ILE A 16 10.28 -2.06 9.33
C ILE A 16 8.84 -1.77 8.89
N LEU A 17 8.66 -1.41 7.63
CA LEU A 17 7.35 -1.16 7.04
C LEU A 17 6.50 -2.43 7.00
N GLU A 18 7.04 -3.53 6.48
CA GLU A 18 6.38 -4.83 6.39
C GLU A 18 5.90 -5.30 7.77
N LYS A 19 6.74 -5.19 8.81
CA LYS A 19 6.33 -5.51 10.19
C LYS A 19 5.19 -4.61 10.68
N ALA A 20 5.22 -3.31 10.35
CA ALA A 20 4.17 -2.37 10.75
C ALA A 20 2.85 -2.62 10.00
N LEU A 21 2.94 -2.95 8.70
CA LEU A 21 1.81 -3.31 7.84
C LEU A 21 1.18 -4.60 8.33
N PHE A 22 1.97 -5.65 8.58
CA PHE A 22 1.53 -6.90 9.20
C PHE A 22 0.78 -6.65 10.51
N ALA A 23 1.39 -5.92 11.44
CA ALA A 23 0.79 -5.69 12.77
C ALA A 23 -0.50 -4.84 12.73
N GLY A 24 -0.69 -4.06 11.65
CA GLY A 24 -1.84 -3.19 11.45
C GLY A 24 -2.78 -3.64 10.32
N SER A 25 -2.60 -4.84 9.77
CA SER A 25 -3.31 -5.27 8.57
C SER A 25 -4.79 -5.56 8.79
N ASP A 26 -5.20 -5.84 10.02
CA ASP A 26 -6.61 -6.03 10.41
C ASP A 26 -6.84 -5.44 11.81
N ARG A 27 -7.20 -4.15 11.87
CA ARG A 27 -7.34 -3.39 13.12
C ARG A 27 -8.41 -2.30 12.98
N LEU A 28 -9.16 -2.07 14.06
CA LEU A 28 -10.07 -0.93 14.19
C LEU A 28 -11.13 -0.86 13.06
N GLY A 29 -11.59 -2.02 12.57
CA GLY A 29 -12.56 -2.10 11.48
C GLY A 29 -11.98 -1.80 10.08
N MET A 30 -10.67 -1.62 9.96
CA MET A 30 -9.95 -1.47 8.69
C MET A 30 -9.09 -2.70 8.41
N ARG A 31 -9.08 -3.14 7.15
CA ARG A 31 -8.30 -4.28 6.66
C ARG A 31 -7.43 -3.86 5.47
N LEU A 32 -6.12 -3.95 5.62
CA LEU A 32 -5.16 -3.78 4.54
C LEU A 32 -5.15 -5.03 3.66
N THR A 33 -5.48 -4.89 2.38
CA THR A 33 -5.59 -6.03 1.46
C THR A 33 -4.47 -6.07 0.43
N HIS A 34 -3.99 -4.90 0.01
CA HIS A 34 -2.88 -4.77 -0.93
C HIS A 34 -2.04 -3.56 -0.56
N TYR A 35 -0.74 -3.62 -0.86
CA TYR A 35 0.11 -2.43 -0.84
C TYR A 35 1.22 -2.50 -1.87
N SER A 36 1.83 -1.34 -2.14
CA SER A 36 3.15 -1.22 -2.75
C SER A 36 3.91 -0.07 -2.11
N VAL A 37 5.15 -0.35 -1.72
CA VAL A 37 6.08 0.64 -1.15
C VAL A 37 6.89 1.26 -2.28
N GLN A 38 6.78 2.58 -2.43
CA GLN A 38 7.59 3.38 -3.33
C GLN A 38 8.77 3.99 -2.58
N GLY A 39 9.72 4.60 -3.29
CA GLY A 39 10.92 5.16 -2.65
C GLY A 39 10.63 6.18 -1.55
N ASN A 40 9.54 6.94 -1.68
CA ASN A 40 9.18 8.07 -0.82
C ASN A 40 7.68 8.13 -0.43
N HIS A 41 6.89 7.09 -0.73
CA HIS A 41 5.47 6.99 -0.35
C HIS A 41 4.98 5.53 -0.43
N LEU A 42 3.73 5.28 -0.05
CA LEU A 42 3.09 3.96 -0.12
C LEU A 42 1.73 4.10 -0.83
N HIS A 43 1.35 3.07 -1.59
CA HIS A 43 -0.03 2.89 -2.05
C HIS A 43 -0.66 1.74 -1.27
N LEU A 44 -1.88 1.94 -0.76
CA LEU A 44 -2.62 0.96 0.03
C LEU A 44 -4.01 0.74 -0.59
N VAL A 45 -4.47 -0.50 -0.63
CA VAL A 45 -5.88 -0.84 -0.85
C VAL A 45 -6.42 -1.41 0.45
N VAL A 46 -7.45 -0.78 1.00
CA VAL A 46 -8.04 -1.18 2.28
C VAL A 46 -9.54 -1.38 2.16
N GLU A 47 -10.07 -2.28 2.97
CA GLU A 47 -11.49 -2.32 3.32
C GLU A 47 -11.67 -1.59 4.64
N ALA A 48 -12.71 -0.78 4.78
CA ALA A 48 -13.06 -0.15 6.04
C ALA A 48 -14.56 -0.24 6.25
N GLN A 49 -14.99 -0.46 7.49
CA GLN A 49 -16.41 -0.51 7.86
C GLN A 49 -17.11 0.83 7.65
N ASP A 50 -16.41 1.92 7.93
CA ASP A 50 -16.87 3.29 7.76
C ASP A 50 -15.67 4.27 7.67
N GLY A 51 -15.96 5.56 7.54
CA GLY A 51 -14.93 6.60 7.49
C GLY A 51 -14.12 6.75 8.78
N GLN A 52 -14.69 6.45 9.95
CA GLN A 52 -13.95 6.49 11.21
C GLN A 52 -12.96 5.33 11.33
N ALA A 53 -13.37 4.13 10.94
CA ALA A 53 -12.52 2.95 10.86
C ALA A 53 -11.34 3.20 9.91
N LEU A 54 -11.60 3.78 8.73
CA LEU A 54 -10.55 4.19 7.80
C LEU A 54 -9.58 5.19 8.46
N SER A 55 -10.08 6.29 9.01
CA SER A 55 -9.24 7.33 9.59
C SER A 55 -8.38 6.80 10.74
N ARG A 56 -8.97 6.06 11.69
CA ARG A 56 -8.25 5.50 12.84
C ARG A 56 -7.27 4.40 12.45
N GLY A 57 -7.66 3.54 11.51
CA GLY A 57 -6.83 2.46 10.99
C GLY A 57 -5.58 3.01 10.31
N VAL A 58 -5.73 3.95 9.37
CA VAL A 58 -4.58 4.55 8.67
C VAL A 58 -3.72 5.38 9.63
N GLN A 59 -4.32 6.14 10.55
CA GLN A 59 -3.55 6.86 11.57
C GLN A 59 -2.68 5.90 12.39
N GLY A 60 -3.24 4.78 12.84
CA GLY A 60 -2.50 3.76 13.59
C GLY A 60 -1.35 3.15 12.79
N LEU A 61 -1.55 2.88 11.50
CA LEU A 61 -0.50 2.44 10.58
C LEU A 61 0.61 3.48 10.44
N CYS A 62 0.26 4.74 10.17
CA CYS A 62 1.21 5.84 10.08
C CYS A 62 2.04 6.00 11.35
N VAL A 63 1.43 5.90 12.53
CA VAL A 63 2.15 5.97 13.81
C VAL A 63 3.15 4.83 13.97
N ARG A 64 2.74 3.58 13.69
CA ARG A 64 3.64 2.41 13.77
C ARG A 64 4.82 2.54 12.82
N MET A 65 4.56 2.86 11.56
CA MET A 65 5.61 3.07 10.56
C MET A 65 6.55 4.20 10.97
N ALA A 66 6.01 5.35 11.40
CA ALA A 66 6.82 6.49 11.80
C ALA A 66 7.72 6.17 12.99
N ARG A 67 7.21 5.48 14.02
CA ARG A 67 8.03 5.06 15.18
C ARG A 67 9.16 4.12 14.77
N GLY A 68 8.86 3.13 13.92
CA GLY A 68 9.85 2.19 13.43
C GLY A 68 10.95 2.86 12.60
N LEU A 69 10.56 3.69 11.63
CA LEU A 69 11.50 4.41 10.76
C LEU A 69 12.34 5.41 11.55
N ASN A 70 11.74 6.16 12.48
CA ASN A 70 12.47 7.08 13.35
C ASN A 70 13.52 6.35 14.19
N SER A 71 13.15 5.23 14.79
CA SER A 71 14.09 4.40 15.56
C SER A 71 15.24 3.89 14.69
N LEU A 72 14.93 3.35 13.50
CA LEU A 72 15.94 2.88 12.54
C LEU A 72 16.92 3.99 12.13
N MET A 73 16.40 5.19 11.88
CA MET A 73 17.16 6.34 11.41
C MET A 73 17.78 7.16 12.55
N LYS A 74 17.62 6.75 13.81
CA LYS A 74 18.04 7.49 15.01
C LYS A 74 17.57 8.95 15.01
N ARG A 75 16.36 9.20 14.51
CA ARG A 75 15.73 10.53 14.44
C ARG A 75 14.45 10.57 15.25
N GLN A 76 13.92 11.77 15.43
CA GLN A 76 12.60 12.01 16.02
C GLN A 76 11.75 12.89 15.08
N GLY A 77 10.46 13.01 15.39
CA GLY A 77 9.55 13.90 14.66
C GLY A 77 8.76 13.23 13.54
N LYS A 78 8.18 14.04 12.65
CA LYS A 78 7.25 13.59 11.61
C LYS A 78 7.99 12.80 10.52
N VAL A 79 7.35 11.75 10.00
CA VAL A 79 7.83 10.95 8.86
C VAL A 79 6.99 11.23 7.61
N PHE A 80 5.66 11.33 7.79
CA PHE A 80 4.74 11.73 6.74
C PHE A 80 4.70 13.26 6.66
N ALA A 81 4.87 13.82 5.45
CA ALA A 81 4.87 15.27 5.21
C ALA A 81 3.44 15.81 5.13
N ASP A 82 2.59 15.08 4.40
CA ASP A 82 1.24 15.49 4.03
C ASP A 82 0.16 14.60 4.62
N ARG A 83 -1.09 14.99 4.35
CA ARG A 83 -2.28 14.19 4.65
C ARG A 83 -2.39 13.01 3.68
N ILE A 84 -3.15 12.01 4.09
CA ILE A 84 -3.50 10.85 3.27
C ILE A 84 -4.39 11.32 2.11
N HIS A 85 -4.05 10.91 0.89
CA HIS A 85 -4.96 10.99 -0.25
C HIS A 85 -5.75 9.69 -0.34
N SER A 86 -7.07 9.77 -0.15
CA SER A 86 -7.97 8.61 -0.20
C SER A 86 -8.99 8.74 -1.33
N HIS A 87 -9.24 7.64 -2.01
CA HIS A 87 -10.26 7.51 -3.05
C HIS A 87 -11.11 6.26 -2.77
N GLU A 88 -12.43 6.41 -2.73
CA GLU A 88 -13.37 5.32 -2.51
C GLU A 88 -13.60 4.57 -3.83
N LEU A 89 -13.32 3.25 -3.84
CA LEU A 89 -13.50 2.39 -5.01
C LEU A 89 -14.92 1.82 -5.00
N ARG A 90 -15.74 2.20 -5.97
CA ARG A 90 -17.19 1.89 -5.99
C ARG A 90 -17.53 0.79 -6.98
N THR A 91 -16.73 0.64 -8.03
CA THR A 91 -17.04 -0.28 -9.13
C THR A 91 -16.02 -1.41 -9.26
N PRO A 92 -16.43 -2.56 -9.83
CA PRO A 92 -15.51 -3.66 -10.14
C PRO A 92 -14.31 -3.22 -10.98
N ARG A 93 -14.52 -2.29 -11.92
CA ARG A 93 -13.48 -1.77 -12.80
C ARG A 93 -12.49 -0.89 -12.07
N GLU A 94 -12.96 -0.01 -11.18
CA GLU A 94 -12.08 0.80 -10.33
C GLU A 94 -11.20 -0.09 -9.44
N VAL A 95 -11.78 -1.12 -8.83
CA VAL A 95 -11.01 -2.08 -8.02
C VAL A 95 -9.96 -2.80 -8.85
N ARG A 96 -10.33 -3.29 -10.04
CA ARG A 96 -9.36 -3.93 -10.95
C ARG A 96 -8.20 -3.00 -11.29
N ASN A 97 -8.50 -1.74 -11.66
CA ASN A 97 -7.49 -0.76 -12.00
C ASN A 97 -6.61 -0.41 -10.81
N ALA A 98 -7.19 -0.23 -9.62
CA ALA A 98 -6.44 0.05 -8.39
C ALA A 98 -5.52 -1.11 -8.00
N VAL A 99 -6.00 -2.36 -8.03
CA VAL A 99 -5.18 -3.55 -7.73
C VAL A 99 -4.06 -3.71 -8.75
N ALA A 100 -4.37 -3.59 -10.06
CA ALA A 100 -3.38 -3.68 -11.12
C ALA A 100 -2.33 -2.56 -11.02
N TYR A 101 -2.73 -1.35 -10.66
CA TYR A 101 -1.83 -0.24 -10.41
C TYR A 101 -0.92 -0.53 -9.20
N VAL A 102 -1.50 -0.90 -8.05
CA VAL A 102 -0.73 -1.13 -6.81
C VAL A 102 0.27 -2.26 -6.98
N LEU A 103 -0.13 -3.42 -7.51
CA LEU A 103 0.78 -4.56 -7.67
C LEU A 103 1.69 -4.44 -8.89
N GLY A 104 1.23 -3.75 -9.94
CA GLY A 104 1.95 -3.60 -11.21
C GLY A 104 2.80 -2.34 -11.30
N ASN A 105 2.85 -1.49 -10.27
CA ASN A 105 3.44 -0.16 -10.37
C ASN A 105 4.91 -0.18 -10.80
N ALA A 106 5.71 -1.13 -10.28
CA ALA A 106 7.11 -1.28 -10.65
C ALA A 106 7.29 -1.56 -12.16
N ARG A 107 6.41 -2.37 -12.76
CA ARG A 107 6.39 -2.63 -14.19
C ARG A 107 6.02 -1.37 -14.97
N VAL A 108 4.98 -0.65 -14.55
CA VAL A 108 4.55 0.61 -15.19
C VAL A 108 5.67 1.64 -15.17
N HIS A 109 6.35 1.83 -14.04
CA HIS A 109 7.47 2.75 -13.92
C HIS A 109 8.67 2.35 -14.78
N ALA A 110 9.03 1.06 -14.80
CA ALA A 110 10.12 0.58 -15.65
C ALA A 110 9.85 0.89 -17.14
N LEU A 111 8.65 0.55 -17.62
CA LEU A 111 8.24 0.79 -19.00
C LEU A 111 8.21 2.29 -19.35
N ARG A 112 7.69 3.15 -18.46
CA ARG A 112 7.69 4.61 -18.66
C ARG A 112 9.10 5.22 -18.72
N GLN A 113 10.08 4.58 -18.09
CA GLN A 113 11.49 4.99 -18.13
C GLN A 113 12.29 4.32 -19.26
N GLY A 114 11.64 3.58 -20.16
CA GLY A 114 12.32 2.84 -21.23
C GLY A 114 13.17 1.67 -20.73
N ARG A 115 12.93 1.19 -19.50
CA ARG A 115 13.62 0.05 -18.90
C ARG A 115 12.80 -1.23 -19.12
N PRO A 116 13.45 -2.40 -19.24
CA PRO A 116 12.74 -3.66 -19.32
C PRO A 116 11.88 -3.88 -18.07
N ALA A 117 10.70 -4.48 -18.26
CA ALA A 117 9.84 -4.88 -17.16
C ALA A 117 10.59 -5.88 -16.25
N PRO A 118 10.43 -5.79 -14.91
CA PRO A 118 10.99 -6.78 -14.01
C PRO A 118 10.50 -8.20 -14.36
N ALA A 119 11.41 -9.18 -14.32
CA ALA A 119 11.09 -10.58 -14.59
C ALA A 119 10.31 -11.24 -13.44
N SER A 120 10.45 -10.73 -12.23
CA SER A 120 9.77 -11.22 -11.02
C SER A 120 8.72 -10.22 -10.51
N ALA A 121 7.85 -10.70 -9.63
CA ALA A 121 6.97 -9.83 -8.85
C ALA A 121 7.79 -8.78 -8.07
N ASP A 122 7.18 -7.61 -7.80
CA ASP A 122 7.81 -6.54 -7.01
C ASP A 122 7.94 -7.00 -5.54
N PRO A 123 9.15 -7.17 -4.99
CA PRO A 123 9.34 -7.64 -3.61
C PRO A 123 8.91 -6.61 -2.56
N TYR A 124 8.52 -5.41 -2.97
CA TYR A 124 8.03 -4.34 -2.10
C TYR A 124 6.52 -4.12 -2.26
N ALA A 125 5.82 -5.06 -2.91
CA ALA A 125 4.37 -5.06 -3.04
C ALA A 125 3.80 -6.39 -2.53
N ALA A 126 2.61 -6.33 -1.94
CA ALA A 126 1.93 -7.51 -1.41
C ALA A 126 0.43 -7.43 -1.69
N GLY A 127 -0.18 -8.60 -1.85
CA GLY A 127 -1.62 -8.80 -2.03
C GLY A 127 -2.10 -10.04 -1.28
N PRO A 128 -3.38 -10.39 -1.39
CA PRO A 128 -3.98 -11.50 -0.65
C PRO A 128 -3.18 -12.80 -0.83
N GLY A 129 -2.79 -13.41 0.30
CA GLY A 129 -1.89 -14.58 0.34
C GLY A 129 -0.51 -14.26 0.94
N ASP A 130 -0.10 -13.00 0.94
CA ASP A 130 1.06 -12.53 1.71
C ASP A 130 0.68 -12.34 3.18
N PRO A 131 1.50 -12.79 4.16
CA PRO A 131 1.19 -12.66 5.58
C PRO A 131 1.04 -11.21 6.04
N SER A 132 1.70 -10.25 5.39
CA SER A 132 1.69 -8.83 5.75
C SER A 132 0.36 -8.10 5.45
N VAL A 133 -0.56 -8.76 4.75
CA VAL A 133 -1.89 -8.23 4.44
C VAL A 133 -2.98 -9.20 4.89
N ALA A 134 -4.20 -8.68 5.01
CA ALA A 134 -5.36 -9.44 5.40
C ALA A 134 -6.19 -9.83 4.16
N LEU A 135 -6.77 -11.04 4.17
CA LEU A 135 -7.64 -11.52 3.08
C LEU A 135 -8.90 -10.64 2.94
N PRO A 136 -9.26 -10.12 1.76
CA PRO A 136 -10.43 -9.26 1.59
C PRO A 136 -11.72 -9.99 1.98
N ARG A 137 -12.70 -9.25 2.50
CA ARG A 137 -14.02 -9.77 2.91
C ARG A 137 -15.15 -9.32 2.01
N THR A 138 -15.06 -8.12 1.45
CA THR A 138 -16.09 -7.58 0.57
C THR A 138 -16.15 -8.36 -0.74
N TRP A 139 -17.36 -8.53 -1.27
CA TRP A 139 -17.54 -9.17 -2.58
C TRP A 139 -16.71 -8.48 -3.67
N LEU A 140 -16.64 -7.14 -3.61
CA LEU A 140 -15.99 -6.33 -4.63
C LEU A 140 -14.48 -6.62 -4.74
N LEU A 141 -13.76 -6.72 -3.62
CA LEU A 141 -12.31 -7.03 -3.59
C LEU A 141 -12.00 -8.53 -3.64
N ARG A 142 -12.94 -9.40 -3.25
CA ARG A 142 -12.76 -10.85 -3.33
C ARG A 142 -12.88 -11.38 -4.76
N VAL A 143 -13.98 -11.04 -5.43
CA VAL A 143 -14.34 -11.68 -6.71
C VAL A 143 -14.97 -10.72 -7.73
N GLY A 144 -15.67 -9.68 -7.28
CA GLY A 144 -16.45 -8.81 -8.17
C GLY A 144 -15.63 -8.15 -9.26
N TRP A 145 -14.39 -7.78 -8.98
CA TRP A 145 -13.47 -7.13 -9.91
C TRP A 145 -12.88 -8.04 -11.01
N GLN A 146 -12.90 -9.36 -10.82
CA GLN A 146 -12.20 -10.30 -11.71
C GLN A 146 -12.79 -10.34 -13.13
N ASN A 147 -14.10 -10.09 -13.25
CA ASN A 147 -14.81 -10.10 -14.54
C ASN A 147 -14.84 -8.73 -15.24
N ALA A 148 -14.31 -7.67 -14.62
CA ALA A 148 -14.27 -6.34 -15.23
C ALA A 148 -13.21 -6.29 -16.34
N ARG A 149 -13.52 -5.72 -17.51
CA ARG A 149 -12.51 -5.49 -18.56
C ARG A 149 -11.56 -4.34 -18.15
N SER A 150 -10.25 -4.52 -18.33
CA SER A 150 -9.25 -3.46 -18.15
C SER A 150 -9.35 -2.43 -19.28
N VAL A 151 -9.01 -1.16 -19.01
CA VAL A 151 -8.67 -0.18 -20.06
C VAL A 151 -7.23 0.28 -19.81
N ALA A 152 -6.44 0.40 -20.88
CA ALA A 152 -5.07 0.88 -20.78
C ALA A 152 -5.05 2.26 -20.10
N PRO A 153 -4.08 2.54 -19.20
CA PRO A 153 -3.95 3.87 -18.64
C PRO A 153 -3.73 4.89 -19.77
N ALA A 154 -4.47 6.00 -19.72
CA ALA A 154 -4.24 7.16 -20.58
C ALA A 154 -2.87 7.80 -20.28
#